data_AF-A0A6F9B8D1-F1
#
_entry.id   AF-A0A6F9B8D1-F1
#
_cell.length_a   1.000
_cell.length_b   1.000
_cell.length_c   1.000
_cell.angle_alpha   90.00
_cell.angle_beta   90.00
_cell.angle_gamma   90.00
#
_symmetry.space_group_name_H-M   'P 1'
#
loop_
_entity.id
_entity.type
_entity.pdbx_description
1 polymer ?
#
loop_
_entity_poly.entity_id
_entity_poly.type
_entity_poly.pdbx_seq_one_letter_code
_entity_poly.pdbx_strand_id
1 'polypeptide(L)'
;MKRKVFRKKNLAEKAGLEYEPEIKMEEAPSPPTTPATGKRDETAIVFNKVELEQKEKNNRIKCGLTPLVGKNFKQLLGRVEACKAKLEELREKDEGKAKVQEEKMKWTNVLYKAEGLKIKDDEDLLRASFKRKEKMRSQQKKWTERSETVVEKMQRRQKHPEEQQGQSGEEGGPGQEEGLRAARASEEGSSVEGGAGVSN
;
A
#
# COMPACT_ATOMS: atom_id res chain seq x y z
N MET A 1 -10.71 13.00 -3.46
CA MET A 1 -12.12 12.54 -3.62
C MET A 1 -12.27 11.14 -4.23
N LYS A 2 -11.41 10.69 -5.16
CA LYS A 2 -11.59 9.43 -5.93
C LYS A 2 -11.54 8.10 -5.13
N ARG A 3 -10.84 8.05 -4.00
CA ARG A 3 -10.67 6.81 -3.20
C ARG A 3 -11.92 6.40 -2.41
N LYS A 4 -12.74 7.38 -2.00
CA LYS A 4 -14.02 7.12 -1.32
C LYS A 4 -15.08 6.60 -2.30
N VAL A 5 -15.07 7.10 -3.54
CA VAL A 5 -15.99 6.69 -4.60
C VAL A 5 -15.74 5.23 -5.01
N PHE A 6 -14.47 4.84 -5.17
CA PHE A 6 -14.11 3.46 -5.52
C PHE A 6 -14.52 2.44 -4.44
N ARG A 7 -14.40 2.82 -3.15
CA ARG A 7 -14.85 1.97 -2.03
C ARG A 7 -16.36 1.80 -2.00
N LYS A 8 -17.12 2.85 -2.33
CA LYS A 8 -18.59 2.76 -2.43
C LYS A 8 -19.03 1.90 -3.61
N LYS A 9 -18.36 2.03 -4.77
CA LYS A 9 -18.64 1.21 -5.97
C LYS A 9 -18.43 -0.29 -5.73
N ASN A 10 -17.30 -0.67 -5.12
CA ASN A 10 -17.03 -2.08 -4.79
C ASN A 10 -18.00 -2.65 -3.74
N LEU A 11 -18.54 -1.81 -2.85
CA LEU A 11 -19.50 -2.26 -1.83
C LEU A 11 -20.90 -2.48 -2.43
N ALA A 12 -21.30 -1.64 -3.38
CA ALA A 12 -22.57 -1.77 -4.11
C ALA A 12 -22.59 -2.97 -5.06
N GLU A 13 -21.48 -3.20 -5.78
CA GLU A 13 -21.30 -4.35 -6.66
C GLU A 13 -21.37 -5.69 -5.90
N LYS A 14 -20.88 -5.71 -4.66
CA LYS A 14 -20.96 -6.87 -3.76
C LYS A 14 -22.35 -7.10 -3.15
N ALA A 15 -23.24 -6.10 -3.24
CA ALA A 15 -24.62 -6.14 -2.76
C ALA A 15 -25.66 -6.24 -3.89
N GLY A 16 -25.22 -6.37 -5.15
CA GLY A 16 -26.11 -6.57 -6.30
C GLY A 16 -27.01 -5.38 -6.65
N LEU A 17 -26.71 -4.17 -6.16
CA LEU A 17 -27.43 -2.94 -6.53
C LEU A 17 -26.58 -2.11 -7.50
N GLU A 18 -27.04 -2.02 -8.75
CA GLU A 18 -26.44 -1.17 -9.77
C GLU A 18 -26.62 0.31 -9.41
N TYR A 19 -25.53 1.09 -9.55
CA TYR A 19 -25.52 2.54 -9.39
C TYR A 19 -25.41 3.17 -10.79
N GLU A 20 -26.52 3.73 -11.27
CA GLU A 20 -26.54 4.64 -12.41
C GLU A 20 -26.36 6.09 -11.92
N PRO A 21 -25.39 6.86 -12.44
CA PRO A 21 -25.33 8.29 -12.20
C PRO A 21 -26.29 9.03 -13.14
N GLU A 22 -27.43 9.50 -12.62
CA GLU A 22 -28.30 10.46 -13.32
C GLU A 22 -27.53 11.75 -13.65
N ILE A 23 -27.37 12.00 -14.96
CA ILE A 23 -26.96 13.28 -15.54
C ILE A 23 -28.24 14.10 -15.73
N LYS A 24 -28.42 15.18 -14.97
CA LYS A 24 -29.44 16.20 -15.26
C LYS A 24 -28.81 17.32 -16.11
N MET A 25 -29.34 17.50 -17.31
CA MET A 25 -29.20 18.67 -18.19
C MET A 25 -30.62 19.20 -18.50
N GLU A 26 -30.83 20.52 -18.34
CA GLU A 26 -31.85 21.43 -18.95
C GLU A 26 -32.08 22.63 -17.99
N GLU A 27 -32.31 23.91 -18.34
CA GLU A 27 -32.08 24.77 -19.52
C GLU A 27 -32.46 26.25 -19.14
N ALA A 28 -31.60 27.23 -19.53
CA ALA A 28 -31.78 28.66 -19.92
C ALA A 28 -32.62 29.71 -19.08
N PRO A 29 -32.64 31.05 -19.38
CA PRO A 29 -31.76 31.95 -20.19
C PRO A 29 -31.42 33.36 -19.56
N SER A 30 -30.39 34.05 -20.12
CA SER A 30 -30.38 35.46 -20.62
C SER A 30 -29.14 36.36 -20.27
N PRO A 31 -28.76 37.34 -21.15
CA PRO A 31 -27.43 37.98 -21.27
C PRO A 31 -27.41 39.44 -20.69
N PRO A 32 -26.28 40.23 -20.62
CA PRO A 32 -25.69 40.90 -21.81
C PRO A 32 -24.20 41.38 -21.76
N THR A 33 -23.68 41.73 -22.96
CA THR A 33 -22.68 42.79 -23.29
C THR A 33 -21.16 42.53 -23.19
N THR A 34 -20.52 42.37 -24.36
CA THR A 34 -19.12 42.81 -24.67
C THR A 34 -19.15 44.25 -25.25
N PRO A 35 -18.04 44.88 -25.67
CA PRO A 35 -16.68 45.05 -25.13
C PRO A 35 -16.30 46.56 -25.02
N ALA A 36 -15.35 46.94 -24.15
CA ALA A 36 -14.83 48.32 -24.16
C ALA A 36 -13.30 48.36 -24.22
N THR A 37 -12.85 48.81 -25.38
CA THR A 37 -11.49 49.12 -25.82
C THR A 37 -10.87 50.23 -24.97
N GLY A 38 -9.77 49.95 -24.29
CA GLY A 38 -8.95 50.94 -23.59
C GLY A 38 -7.61 51.13 -24.29
N LYS A 39 -7.39 52.34 -24.81
CA LYS A 39 -6.19 52.80 -25.52
C LYS A 39 -4.92 52.52 -24.70
N ARG A 40 -3.89 51.93 -25.30
CA ARG A 40 -2.57 51.77 -24.68
C ARG A 40 -1.64 52.83 -25.27
N ASP A 41 -1.08 53.67 -24.40
CA ASP A 41 -0.16 54.74 -24.77
C ASP A 41 1.09 54.17 -25.48
N GLU A 42 1.41 54.71 -26.65
CA GLU A 42 2.42 54.18 -27.59
C GLU A 42 3.89 54.41 -27.15
N THR A 43 4.14 54.91 -25.93
CA THR A 43 5.49 55.26 -25.45
C THR A 43 5.95 54.53 -24.18
N ALA A 44 5.17 53.58 -23.67
CA ALA A 44 5.58 52.80 -22.50
C ALA A 44 6.44 51.59 -22.91
N ILE A 45 7.75 51.76 -23.02
CA ILE A 45 8.69 50.63 -23.09
C ILE A 45 8.70 49.93 -21.72
N VAL A 46 7.89 48.87 -21.60
CA VAL A 46 7.86 48.01 -20.42
C VAL A 46 9.13 47.15 -20.43
N PHE A 47 10.15 47.60 -19.70
CA PHE A 47 11.35 46.81 -19.48
C PHE A 47 11.01 45.65 -18.52
N ASN A 48 11.21 44.42 -19.00
CA ASN A 48 11.09 43.15 -18.26
C ASN A 48 9.66 42.61 -18.03
N LYS A 49 8.86 42.47 -19.09
CA LYS A 49 7.76 41.49 -19.12
C LYS A 49 8.25 40.22 -19.83
N VAL A 50 9.04 39.40 -19.13
CA VAL A 50 9.36 38.05 -19.60
C VAL A 50 8.12 37.19 -19.37
N GLU A 51 7.33 37.00 -20.42
CA GLU A 51 6.21 36.06 -20.42
C GLU A 51 6.78 34.65 -20.54
N LEU A 52 6.98 34.00 -19.39
CA LEU A 52 7.34 32.59 -19.33
C LEU A 52 6.11 31.76 -19.71
N GLU A 53 6.02 31.38 -20.98
CA GLU A 53 5.09 30.34 -21.42
C GLU A 53 5.34 29.09 -20.57
N GLN A 54 4.35 28.70 -19.76
CA GLN A 54 4.39 27.47 -18.98
C GLN A 54 4.30 26.28 -19.95
N LYS A 55 5.44 25.88 -20.52
CA LYS A 55 5.53 24.62 -21.25
C LYS A 55 5.06 23.51 -20.31
N GLU A 56 4.03 22.81 -20.75
CA GLU A 56 3.38 21.75 -19.99
C GLU A 56 4.41 20.74 -19.48
N LYS A 57 4.17 20.23 -18.27
CA LYS A 57 5.04 19.31 -17.50
C LYS A 57 5.21 17.91 -18.14
N ASN A 58 4.88 17.77 -19.42
CA ASN A 58 4.74 16.50 -20.12
C ASN A 58 6.06 15.97 -20.74
N ASN A 59 7.14 16.76 -20.77
CA ASN A 59 8.46 16.29 -21.17
C ASN A 59 9.25 15.69 -19.99
N ARG A 60 8.79 14.53 -19.50
CA ARG A 60 9.47 13.75 -18.44
C ARG A 60 10.85 13.22 -18.87
N ILE A 61 11.12 13.18 -20.18
CA ILE A 61 12.36 12.68 -20.76
C ILE A 61 13.08 13.84 -21.47
N LYS A 62 14.12 14.35 -20.83
CA LYS A 62 15.04 15.35 -21.40
C LYS A 62 16.07 14.66 -22.28
N CYS A 63 16.23 15.17 -23.51
CA CYS A 63 17.18 14.68 -24.52
C CYS A 63 17.11 13.15 -24.81
N GLY A 64 15.94 12.52 -24.62
CA GLY A 64 15.75 11.09 -24.84
C GLY A 64 16.35 10.17 -23.77
N LEU A 65 16.95 10.72 -22.70
CA LEU A 65 17.57 9.93 -21.64
C LEU A 65 16.66 9.87 -20.42
N THR A 66 16.21 8.68 -20.04
CA THR A 66 15.39 8.52 -18.83
C THR A 66 16.25 8.70 -17.57
N PRO A 67 15.81 9.49 -16.58
CA PRO A 67 16.63 9.77 -15.41
C PRO A 67 16.73 8.53 -14.50
N LEU A 68 17.92 8.29 -13.93
CA LEU A 68 18.18 7.18 -13.00
C LEU A 68 17.64 7.52 -11.60
N VAL A 69 16.33 7.38 -11.43
CA VAL A 69 15.62 7.78 -10.21
C VAL A 69 14.96 6.57 -9.53
N GLY A 70 14.87 6.63 -8.20
CA GLY A 70 14.07 5.69 -7.41
C GLY A 70 14.88 4.79 -6.47
N LYS A 71 14.28 3.64 -6.13
CA LYS A 71 14.76 2.70 -5.11
C LYS A 71 14.91 1.26 -5.64
N ASN A 72 14.94 1.12 -6.97
CA ASN A 72 15.05 -0.16 -7.69
C ASN A 72 16.51 -0.47 -7.99
N PHE A 73 17.32 -0.67 -6.95
CA PHE A 73 18.78 -0.78 -7.06
C PHE A 73 19.27 -1.81 -8.08
N LYS A 74 18.57 -2.95 -8.23
CA LYS A 74 18.88 -3.97 -9.26
C LYS A 74 18.73 -3.44 -10.69
N GLN A 75 17.64 -2.72 -10.97
CA GLN A 75 17.39 -2.14 -12.29
C GLN A 75 18.33 -0.96 -12.57
N LEU A 76 18.63 -0.14 -11.55
CA LEU A 76 19.58 0.95 -11.71
C LEU A 76 20.98 0.41 -12.03
N LEU A 77 21.44 -0.63 -11.33
CA LEU A 77 22.75 -1.23 -11.60
C LEU A 77 22.86 -1.73 -13.04
N GLY A 78 21.87 -2.52 -13.51
CA GLY A 78 21.86 -3.00 -14.89
C GLY A 78 21.78 -1.88 -15.93
N ARG A 79 21.12 -0.75 -15.62
CA ARG A 79 21.10 0.42 -16.51
C ARG A 79 22.46 1.12 -16.58
N VAL A 80 23.13 1.29 -15.44
CA VAL A 80 24.47 1.92 -15.41
C VAL A 80 25.47 1.03 -16.16
N GLU A 81 25.47 -0.27 -15.90
CA GLU A 81 26.34 -1.24 -16.58
C GLU A 81 26.08 -1.24 -18.10
N ALA A 82 24.82 -1.25 -18.53
CA ALA A 82 24.47 -1.17 -19.95
C ALA A 82 24.87 0.18 -20.59
N CYS A 83 24.79 1.29 -19.86
CA CYS A 83 25.27 2.59 -20.34
C CYS A 83 26.79 2.60 -20.52
N LYS A 84 27.54 2.04 -19.56
CA LYS A 84 29.00 1.91 -19.67
C LYS A 84 29.42 1.01 -20.82
N ALA A 85 28.79 -0.16 -20.96
CA ALA A 85 29.09 -1.08 -22.06
C ALA A 85 28.88 -0.40 -23.43
N LYS A 86 27.78 0.33 -23.61
CA LYS A 86 27.52 1.10 -24.85
C LYS A 86 28.55 2.19 -25.10
N LEU A 87 29.04 2.86 -24.05
CA LEU A 87 30.07 3.89 -24.17
C LEU A 87 31.42 3.27 -24.54
N GLU A 88 31.80 2.13 -23.97
CA GLU A 88 33.03 1.42 -24.34
C GLU A 88 32.96 0.89 -25.78
N GLU A 89 31.84 0.27 -26.19
CA GLU A 89 31.63 -0.16 -27.59
C GLU A 89 31.69 1.02 -28.59
N LEU A 90 31.20 2.20 -28.19
CA LEU A 90 31.27 3.42 -28.99
C LEU A 90 32.69 3.99 -29.00
N ARG A 91 33.44 3.88 -27.91
CA ARG A 91 34.81 4.34 -27.80
C ARG A 91 35.77 3.53 -28.66
N GLU A 92 35.55 2.20 -28.72
CA GLU A 92 36.31 1.30 -29.60
C GLU A 92 36.10 1.61 -31.10
N LYS A 93 34.90 2.08 -31.47
CA LYS A 93 34.56 2.40 -32.87
C LYS A 93 34.90 3.84 -33.26
N ASP A 94 34.50 4.80 -32.42
CA ASP A 94 34.52 6.23 -32.71
C ASP A 94 34.66 7.06 -31.40
N GLU A 95 35.89 7.38 -31.01
CA GLU A 95 36.16 8.18 -29.80
C GLU A 95 35.47 9.55 -29.78
N GLY A 96 35.35 10.20 -30.93
CA GLY A 96 34.70 11.51 -31.04
C GLY A 96 33.21 11.46 -30.71
N LYS A 97 32.50 10.43 -31.20
CA LYS A 97 31.08 10.23 -30.91
C LYS A 97 30.87 9.82 -29.45
N ALA A 98 31.78 9.03 -28.89
CA ALA A 98 31.75 8.66 -27.48
C ALA A 98 31.82 9.89 -26.56
N LYS A 99 32.75 10.82 -26.80
CA LYS A 99 32.87 12.06 -26.03
C LYS A 99 31.61 12.93 -26.08
N VAL A 100 31.02 13.10 -27.26
CA VAL A 100 29.76 13.85 -27.42
C VAL A 100 28.61 13.18 -26.65
N GLN A 101 28.53 11.84 -26.68
CA GLN A 101 27.51 11.12 -25.92
C GLN A 101 27.72 11.23 -24.41
N GLU A 102 28.96 11.13 -23.93
CA GLU A 102 29.28 11.36 -22.51
C GLU A 102 28.91 12.78 -22.06
N GLU A 103 29.26 13.80 -22.85
CA GLU A 103 28.91 15.18 -22.57
C GLU A 103 27.39 15.35 -22.50
N LYS A 104 26.65 14.78 -23.45
CA LYS A 104 25.19 14.77 -23.43
C LYS A 104 24.65 14.11 -22.17
N MET A 105 25.21 12.99 -21.72
CA MET A 105 24.83 12.33 -20.47
C MET A 105 25.14 13.18 -19.24
N LYS A 106 26.32 13.83 -19.20
CA LYS A 106 26.74 14.73 -18.11
C LYS A 106 25.80 15.94 -18.01
N TRP A 107 25.52 16.61 -19.12
CA TRP A 107 24.64 17.78 -19.16
C TRP A 107 23.19 17.45 -18.82
N THR A 108 22.67 16.33 -19.32
CA THR A 108 21.31 15.88 -18.98
C THR A 108 21.19 15.53 -17.49
N ASN A 109 22.20 14.92 -16.89
CA ASN A 109 22.25 14.67 -15.44
C ASN A 109 22.19 15.99 -14.65
N VAL A 110 23.00 16.99 -15.02
CA VAL A 110 22.97 18.31 -14.38
C VAL A 110 21.58 18.96 -14.51
N LEU A 111 20.98 18.89 -15.69
CA LEU A 111 19.66 19.46 -15.96
C LEU A 111 18.54 18.79 -15.14
N TYR A 112 18.65 17.51 -14.84
CA TYR A 112 17.73 16.80 -13.95
C TYR A 112 18.01 17.06 -12.47
N LYS A 113 19.27 17.19 -12.07
CA LYS A 113 19.66 17.59 -10.71
C LYS A 113 19.14 19.00 -10.41
N ALA A 114 19.20 19.91 -11.38
CA ALA A 114 18.63 21.26 -11.28
C ALA A 114 17.10 21.27 -11.16
N GLU A 115 16.41 20.29 -11.77
CA GLU A 115 14.96 20.08 -11.58
C GLU A 115 14.62 19.49 -10.19
N GLY A 116 15.62 19.11 -9.41
CA GLY A 116 15.45 18.51 -8.09
C GLY A 116 15.27 16.99 -8.12
N LEU A 117 15.51 16.32 -9.26
CA LEU A 117 15.50 14.86 -9.32
C LEU A 117 16.76 14.29 -8.66
N LYS A 118 16.55 13.38 -7.70
CA LYS A 118 17.64 12.63 -7.05
C LYS A 118 18.15 11.53 -7.97
N ILE A 119 19.10 11.87 -8.84
CA ILE A 119 19.79 10.92 -9.72
C ILE A 119 20.77 10.07 -8.91
N LYS A 120 20.78 8.77 -9.17
CA LYS A 120 21.70 7.78 -8.60
C LYS A 120 22.44 7.07 -9.73
N ASP A 121 23.54 7.66 -10.15
CA ASP A 121 24.42 7.21 -11.22
C ASP A 121 25.66 6.45 -10.70
N ASP A 122 25.95 6.51 -9.40
CA ASP A 122 27.12 5.85 -8.80
C ASP A 122 26.91 4.35 -8.54
N GLU A 123 27.71 3.49 -9.17
CA GLU A 123 27.64 2.03 -9.02
C GLU A 123 27.93 1.57 -7.60
N ASP A 124 28.95 2.13 -6.95
CA ASP A 124 29.35 1.73 -5.61
C ASP A 124 28.26 2.05 -4.58
N LEU A 125 27.64 3.22 -4.69
CA LEU A 125 26.51 3.60 -3.85
C LEU A 125 25.27 2.74 -4.14
N LEU A 126 25.03 2.37 -5.40
CA LEU A 126 23.94 1.47 -5.77
C LEU A 126 24.15 0.06 -5.20
N ARG A 127 25.38 -0.49 -5.30
CA ARG A 127 25.76 -1.78 -4.70
C ARG A 127 25.66 -1.76 -3.19
N ALA A 128 26.16 -0.71 -2.53
CA ALA A 128 26.03 -0.53 -1.09
C ALA A 128 24.56 -0.44 -0.65
N SER A 129 23.74 0.31 -1.39
CA SER A 129 22.31 0.43 -1.11
C SER A 129 21.57 -0.88 -1.32
N PHE A 130 21.93 -1.67 -2.34
CA PHE A 130 21.40 -3.01 -2.55
C PHE A 130 21.73 -3.93 -1.36
N LYS A 131 22.99 -3.97 -0.92
CA LYS A 131 23.42 -4.74 0.26
C LYS A 131 22.68 -4.32 1.53
N ARG A 132 22.49 -3.01 1.75
CA ARG A 132 21.69 -2.49 2.89
C ARG A 132 20.24 -2.95 2.80
N LYS A 133 19.64 -2.96 1.61
CA LYS A 133 18.25 -3.42 1.40
C LYS A 133 18.10 -4.90 1.71
N GLU A 134 19.05 -5.73 1.28
CA GLU A 134 19.07 -7.16 1.59
C GLU A 134 19.22 -7.40 3.10
N LYS A 135 20.11 -6.65 3.78
CA LYS A 135 20.27 -6.72 5.24
C LYS A 135 18.99 -6.32 5.99
N MET A 136 18.30 -5.28 5.55
CA MET A 136 17.01 -4.90 6.15
C MET A 136 15.95 -5.98 5.94
N ARG A 137 15.95 -6.64 4.79
CA ARG A 137 15.02 -7.73 4.50
C ARG A 137 15.24 -8.94 5.38
N SER A 138 16.49 -9.31 5.67
CA SER A 138 16.79 -10.41 6.59
C SER A 138 16.39 -10.09 8.04
N GLN A 139 16.54 -8.83 8.47
CA GLN A 139 16.04 -8.39 9.77
C GLN A 139 14.51 -8.46 9.85
N GLN A 140 13.81 -8.02 8.80
CA GLN A 140 12.36 -8.10 8.72
C GLN A 140 11.87 -9.55 8.83
N LYS A 141 12.56 -10.52 8.19
CA LYS A 141 12.23 -11.94 8.31
C LYS A 141 12.26 -12.44 9.76
N LYS A 142 13.22 -11.98 10.56
CA LYS A 142 13.28 -12.34 12.00
C LYS A 142 12.06 -11.81 12.76
N TRP A 143 11.50 -10.67 12.36
CA TRP A 143 10.29 -10.12 12.99
C TRP A 143 9.04 -10.86 12.56
N THR A 144 8.95 -11.28 11.28
CA THR A 144 7.84 -12.09 10.80
C THR A 144 7.85 -13.46 11.47
N GLU A 145 9.01 -14.11 11.56
CA GLU A 145 9.17 -15.40 12.25
C GLU A 145 8.74 -15.34 13.72
N ARG A 146 9.12 -14.27 14.45
CA ARG A 146 8.64 -14.07 15.83
C ARG A 146 7.13 -13.88 15.90
N SER A 147 6.55 -13.17 14.95
CA SER A 147 5.10 -12.95 14.91
C SER A 147 4.36 -14.26 14.62
N GLU A 148 4.86 -15.05 13.67
CA GLU A 148 4.36 -16.38 13.33
C GLU A 148 4.45 -17.33 14.54
N THR A 149 5.57 -17.32 15.27
CA THR A 149 5.75 -18.12 16.50
C THR A 149 4.71 -17.77 17.58
N VAL A 150 4.35 -16.48 17.72
CA VAL A 150 3.33 -16.05 18.69
C VAL A 150 1.94 -16.52 18.26
N VAL A 151 1.62 -16.40 16.97
CA VAL A 151 0.34 -16.88 16.41
C VAL A 151 0.22 -18.40 16.56
N GLU A 152 1.27 -19.15 16.27
CA GLU A 152 1.31 -20.60 16.45
C GLU A 152 1.06 -21.01 17.91
N LYS A 153 1.74 -20.34 18.86
CA LYS A 153 1.54 -20.57 20.30
C LYS A 153 0.10 -20.27 20.74
N MET A 154 -0.50 -19.22 20.20
CA MET A 154 -1.90 -18.87 20.48
C MET A 154 -2.86 -19.92 19.92
N GLN A 155 -2.65 -20.37 18.68
CA GLN A 155 -3.44 -21.45 18.07
C GLN A 155 -3.30 -22.76 18.85
N ARG A 156 -2.09 -23.14 19.29
CA ARG A 156 -1.88 -24.33 20.10
C ARG A 156 -2.64 -24.26 21.43
N ARG A 157 -2.68 -23.10 22.08
CA ARG A 157 -3.46 -22.88 23.30
C ARG A 157 -4.96 -22.97 23.06
N GLN A 158 -5.45 -22.51 21.91
CA GLN A 158 -6.86 -22.56 21.54
C GLN A 158 -7.32 -23.96 21.10
N LYS A 159 -6.46 -24.76 20.49
CA LYS A 159 -6.75 -26.16 20.10
C LYS A 159 -6.80 -27.13 21.29
N HIS A 160 -6.06 -26.84 22.36
CA HIS A 160 -6.02 -27.68 23.56
C HIS A 160 -7.39 -27.92 24.24
N PRO A 161 -8.30 -26.94 24.37
CA PRO A 161 -9.66 -27.20 24.85
C PRO A 161 -10.55 -27.92 23.81
N GLU A 162 -10.35 -27.70 22.51
CA GLU A 162 -11.13 -28.35 21.44
C GLU A 162 -10.85 -29.87 21.39
N GLU A 163 -9.59 -30.27 21.55
CA GLU A 163 -9.19 -31.68 21.53
C GLU A 163 -9.61 -32.44 22.80
N GLN A 164 -9.61 -31.79 23.97
CA GLN A 164 -10.16 -32.37 25.21
C GLN A 164 -11.69 -32.49 25.18
N GLN A 165 -12.40 -31.54 24.56
CA GLN A 165 -13.86 -31.60 24.41
C GLN A 165 -14.28 -32.72 23.44
N GLY A 166 -13.53 -32.95 22.36
CA GLY A 166 -13.72 -34.09 21.46
C GLY A 166 -13.56 -35.44 22.15
N GLN A 167 -12.55 -35.60 23.00
CA GLN A 167 -12.32 -36.85 23.77
C GLN A 167 -13.38 -37.08 24.85
N SER A 168 -13.85 -36.02 25.53
CA SER A 168 -14.96 -36.13 26.50
C SER A 168 -16.34 -36.38 25.88
N GLY A 169 -16.50 -36.11 24.57
CA GLY A 169 -17.72 -36.41 23.82
C GLY A 169 -17.77 -37.85 23.27
N GLU A 170 -16.64 -38.55 23.21
CA GLU A 170 -16.54 -39.91 22.66
C GLU A 170 -16.56 -41.01 23.75
N GLU A 171 -16.15 -40.70 25.01
CA GLU A 171 -16.31 -41.61 26.16
C GLU A 171 -17.72 -41.58 26.80
N GLY A 172 -18.65 -40.81 26.24
CA GLY A 172 -20.07 -40.79 26.62
C GLY A 172 -20.94 -41.71 25.76
N GLY A 173 -20.53 -42.97 25.56
CA GLY A 173 -21.36 -43.98 24.88
C GLY A 173 -22.59 -44.37 25.72
N PRO A 174 -23.74 -44.70 25.10
CA PRO A 174 -25.03 -44.89 25.80
C PRO A 174 -25.01 -46.18 26.65
N GLY A 175 -24.74 -46.03 27.94
CA GLY A 175 -24.66 -47.12 28.90
C GLY A 175 -25.56 -46.90 30.12
N GLN A 176 -26.78 -47.46 30.03
CA GLN A 176 -27.58 -47.94 31.16
C GLN A 176 -28.10 -46.89 32.17
N GLU A 177 -29.12 -46.10 31.76
CA GLU A 177 -30.05 -45.44 32.69
C GLU A 177 -31.44 -46.12 32.64
N GLU A 178 -31.50 -47.43 32.86
CA GLU A 178 -32.75 -48.10 33.27
C GLU A 178 -32.43 -49.02 34.45
N GLY A 179 -32.66 -48.54 35.67
CA GLY A 179 -32.48 -49.37 36.86
C GLY A 179 -32.61 -48.67 38.21
N LEU A 180 -32.48 -47.34 38.29
CA LEU A 180 -32.40 -46.64 39.59
C LEU A 180 -33.63 -45.78 39.93
N ARG A 181 -34.73 -45.87 39.17
CA ARG A 181 -36.00 -45.17 39.47
C ARG A 181 -37.04 -46.00 40.24
N ALA A 182 -36.70 -47.21 40.69
CA ALA A 182 -37.64 -48.08 41.42
C ALA A 182 -37.44 -48.11 42.96
N ALA A 183 -36.39 -47.51 43.52
CA ALA A 183 -36.06 -47.63 44.95
C ALA A 183 -36.36 -46.38 45.80
N ARG A 184 -36.93 -45.30 45.24
CA ARG A 184 -37.16 -44.04 45.96
C ARG A 184 -38.64 -43.65 46.05
N ALA A 185 -39.52 -44.64 46.18
CA ALA A 185 -40.98 -44.44 46.34
C ALA A 185 -41.55 -45.15 47.58
N SER A 186 -40.71 -45.57 48.53
CA SER A 186 -41.16 -46.23 49.77
C SER A 186 -40.41 -45.70 50.99
N GLU A 187 -40.46 -44.39 51.22
CA GLU A 187 -40.16 -43.82 52.55
C GLU A 187 -40.87 -42.45 52.70
N GLU A 188 -42.14 -42.41 52.30
CA GLU A 188 -43.07 -41.42 52.84
C GLU A 188 -43.86 -42.10 53.96
N GLY A 189 -43.59 -41.71 55.21
CA GLY A 189 -44.48 -42.01 56.33
C GLY A 189 -43.80 -42.27 57.67
N SER A 190 -43.43 -41.21 58.40
CA SER A 190 -43.56 -41.06 59.87
C SER A 190 -42.89 -39.73 60.25
N SER A 191 -43.60 -38.60 60.42
CA SER A 191 -44.53 -38.24 61.50
C SER A 191 -43.93 -38.26 62.90
N VAL A 192 -44.26 -37.21 63.68
CA VAL A 192 -43.89 -36.81 65.06
C VAL A 192 -42.78 -35.75 65.09
N GLU A 193 -43.07 -34.44 65.13
CA GLU A 193 -43.74 -33.61 66.17
C GLU A 193 -42.88 -33.27 67.41
N GLY A 194 -42.83 -31.98 67.73
CA GLY A 194 -42.32 -31.39 68.98
C GLY A 194 -40.92 -30.80 68.84
N GLY A 195 -40.63 -29.54 69.13
CA GLY A 195 -41.36 -28.52 69.88
C GLY A 195 -40.36 -27.76 70.75
N ALA A 196 -40.40 -26.42 70.65
CA ALA A 196 -39.91 -25.41 71.59
C ALA A 196 -38.39 -25.31 71.90
N GLY A 197 -37.87 -24.07 71.81
CA GLY A 197 -36.54 -23.74 72.34
C GLY A 197 -36.05 -22.34 72.01
N VAL A 198 -36.80 -21.31 72.40
CA VAL A 198 -36.34 -19.91 72.50
C VAL A 198 -35.22 -19.81 73.53
N SER A 199 -34.16 -19.03 73.27
CA SER A 199 -33.70 -17.94 74.17
C SER A 199 -32.38 -17.28 73.74
N ASN A 200 -32.45 -15.95 73.69
CA ASN A 200 -31.44 -14.88 73.87
C ASN A 200 -30.04 -14.98 73.25
#